data_AF-A0A2K1DZA0-F1
#
_entry.id   AF-A0A2K1DZA0-F1
#
_cell.length_a   1.000
_cell.length_b   1.000
_cell.length_c   1.000
_cell.angle_alpha   90.00
_cell.angle_beta   90.00
_cell.angle_gamma   90.00
#
_symmetry.space_group_name_H-M   'P 1'
#
loop_
_entity.id
_entity.type
_entity.pdbx_description
1 polymer ?
#
loop_
_entity_poly.entity_id
_entity_poly.type
_entity_poly.pdbx_seq_one_letter_code
_entity_poly.pdbx_strand_id
1 'polypeptide(L)'
;MEKHLDKKIEQVTDKLMKESTVEKPSFNFTDSVMQSVHGISSNHITEYKPLISKQGWIGICLAFILIVYLIFTNASSQESGWLQTINFNKLFNFKFMESLFSMSVSKTVLYSILFFGLMLFVQIPLLKNHFDKRFEV
;
A
#
# COMPACT_ATOMS: atom_id res chain seq x y z
N MET A 1 44.64 43.78 -40.90
CA MET A 1 43.31 44.41 -41.08
C MET A 1 42.22 43.67 -40.32
N GLU A 2 42.19 42.33 -40.34
CA GLU A 2 41.14 41.50 -39.70
C GLU A 2 40.91 41.78 -38.21
N LYS A 3 41.96 41.87 -37.39
CA LYS A 3 41.83 42.12 -35.93
C LYS A 3 41.11 43.43 -35.57
N HIS A 4 41.14 44.44 -36.44
CA HIS A 4 40.44 45.70 -36.22
C HIS A 4 38.95 45.59 -36.57
N LEU A 5 38.59 44.68 -37.46
CA LEU A 5 37.21 44.40 -37.85
C LEU A 5 36.49 43.65 -36.72
N ASP A 6 37.11 42.61 -36.18
CA ASP A 6 36.56 41.80 -35.07
C ASP A 6 36.27 42.66 -33.84
N LYS A 7 37.23 43.51 -33.46
CA LYS A 7 37.08 44.45 -32.34
C LYS A 7 35.93 45.44 -32.54
N LYS A 8 35.66 45.83 -33.79
CA LYS A 8 34.56 46.74 -34.12
C LYS A 8 33.21 46.04 -34.03
N ILE A 9 33.15 44.78 -34.42
CA ILE A 9 31.94 43.94 -34.29
C ILE A 9 31.63 43.68 -32.82
N GLU A 10 32.64 43.33 -32.02
CA GLU A 10 32.48 43.12 -30.57
C GLU A 10 31.97 44.38 -29.86
N GLN A 11 32.52 45.56 -30.19
CA GLN A 11 32.04 46.84 -29.65
C GLN A 11 30.59 47.18 -30.03
N VAL A 12 30.15 46.79 -31.23
CA VAL A 12 28.76 46.98 -31.67
C VAL A 12 27.83 46.02 -30.92
N THR A 13 28.22 44.75 -30.79
CA THR A 13 27.47 43.74 -30.04
C THR A 13 27.33 44.11 -28.56
N ASP A 14 28.41 44.55 -27.91
CA ASP A 14 28.39 45.01 -26.52
C ASP A 14 27.49 46.23 -26.31
N LYS A 15 27.48 47.15 -27.28
CA LYS A 15 26.64 48.34 -27.23
C LYS A 15 25.16 47.97 -27.38
N LEU A 16 24.85 47.07 -28.31
CA LEU A 16 23.49 46.54 -28.49
C LEU A 16 23.00 45.79 -27.25
N MET A 17 23.88 45.00 -26.63
CA MET A 17 23.53 44.20 -25.45
C MET A 17 23.41 45.04 -24.17
N LYS A 18 24.11 46.18 -24.08
CA LYS A 18 23.93 47.17 -23.01
C LYS A 18 22.71 48.06 -23.19
N GLU A 19 22.37 48.40 -24.43
CA GLU A 19 21.20 49.21 -24.75
C GLU A 19 19.91 48.39 -24.74
N SER A 20 19.99 47.06 -24.85
CA SER A 20 18.83 46.20 -24.64
C SER A 20 18.39 46.22 -23.18
N THR A 21 17.18 46.70 -22.94
CA THR A 21 16.54 46.66 -21.62
C THR A 21 16.42 45.21 -21.18
N VAL A 22 17.05 44.85 -20.07
CA VAL A 22 16.89 43.52 -19.47
C VAL A 22 15.42 43.34 -19.13
N GLU A 23 14.76 42.39 -19.79
CA GLU A 23 13.37 42.06 -19.50
C GLU A 23 13.26 41.66 -18.04
N LYS A 24 12.57 42.49 -17.26
CA LYS A 24 12.28 42.19 -15.87
C LYS A 24 10.97 41.40 -15.81
N PRO A 25 10.92 40.33 -15.01
CA PRO A 25 9.66 39.65 -14.78
C PRO A 25 8.63 40.63 -14.23
N SER A 26 7.35 40.33 -14.48
CA SER A 26 6.26 41.11 -13.90
C SER A 26 6.35 41.10 -12.37
N PHE A 27 5.82 42.14 -11.73
CA PHE A 27 5.87 42.31 -10.28
C PHE A 27 5.34 41.07 -9.51
N ASN A 28 4.37 40.35 -10.09
CA ASN A 28 3.73 39.16 -9.51
C ASN A 28 4.17 37.84 -10.15
N PHE A 29 5.32 37.79 -10.82
CA PHE A 29 5.78 36.60 -11.52
C PHE A 29 5.93 35.40 -10.57
N THR A 30 6.58 35.61 -9.42
CA THR A 30 6.77 34.55 -8.41
C THR A 30 5.44 34.03 -7.88
N ASP A 31 4.49 34.92 -7.59
CA ASP A 31 3.17 34.52 -7.08
C ASP A 31 2.39 33.72 -8.12
N SER A 32 2.44 34.14 -9.40
CA SER A 32 1.77 33.45 -10.50
C SER A 32 2.33 32.05 -10.73
N VAL A 33 3.66 31.91 -10.66
CA VAL A 33 4.36 30.62 -10.75
C VAL A 33 4.01 29.75 -9.54
N MET A 34 4.08 30.29 -8.33
CA MET A 34 3.78 29.54 -7.10
C MET A 34 2.32 29.08 -7.05
N GLN A 35 1.38 29.91 -7.52
CA GLN A 35 -0.03 29.55 -7.63
C GLN A 35 -0.26 28.39 -8.62
N SER A 36 0.47 28.39 -9.74
CA SER A 36 0.43 27.31 -10.73
C SER A 36 1.05 26.02 -10.18
N VAL A 37 2.15 26.13 -9.43
CA VAL A 37 2.80 24.99 -8.76
C VAL A 37 1.90 24.39 -7.69
N HIS A 38 1.28 25.22 -6.86
CA HIS A 38 0.36 24.78 -5.80
C HIS A 38 -0.84 24.00 -6.38
N GLY A 39 -1.41 24.47 -7.50
CA GLY A 39 -2.52 23.79 -8.18
C GLY A 39 -2.15 22.42 -8.77
N ILE A 40 -0.88 22.19 -9.07
CA ILE A 40 -0.37 20.89 -9.56
C ILE A 40 -0.06 19.96 -8.39
N SER A 41 0.52 20.47 -7.30
CA SER A 41 0.87 19.67 -6.11
C SER A 41 -0.34 19.12 -5.33
N SER A 42 -1.49 19.80 -5.35
CA SER A 42 -2.69 19.30 -4.66
C SER A 42 -3.39 18.15 -5.38
N ASN A 43 -3.12 17.94 -6.67
CA ASN A 43 -3.90 17.02 -7.50
C ASN A 43 -3.33 15.59 -7.57
N HIS A 44 -2.18 15.33 -6.94
CA HIS A 44 -1.48 14.06 -7.09
C HIS A 44 -0.83 13.53 -5.80
N ILE A 45 -1.36 13.93 -4.65
CA ILE A 45 -1.12 13.18 -3.42
C ILE A 45 -1.80 11.83 -3.66
N THR A 46 -1.00 10.77 -3.71
CA THR A 46 -1.48 9.40 -3.84
C THR A 46 -2.44 9.13 -2.69
N GLU A 47 -3.74 9.28 -2.94
CA GLU A 47 -4.74 9.04 -1.91
C GLU A 47 -4.63 7.59 -1.47
N TYR A 48 -4.24 7.40 -0.22
CA TYR A 48 -4.09 6.08 0.36
C TYR A 48 -5.47 5.43 0.48
N LYS A 49 -5.82 4.62 -0.53
CA LYS A 49 -7.00 3.77 -0.50
C LYS A 49 -6.65 2.51 0.29
N PRO A 50 -7.26 2.27 1.47
CA PRO A 50 -6.93 1.09 2.26
C PRO A 50 -7.23 -0.18 1.45
N LEU A 51 -6.28 -1.13 1.43
CA LEU A 51 -6.39 -2.39 0.68
C LEU A 51 -7.67 -3.18 1.01
N ILE A 52 -8.16 -3.07 2.24
CA ILE A 52 -9.41 -3.66 2.72
C ILE A 52 -10.21 -2.56 3.43
N SER A 53 -11.47 -2.38 3.03
CA SER A 53 -12.36 -1.42 3.68
C SER A 53 -12.62 -1.80 5.14
N LYS A 54 -12.99 -0.82 5.98
CA LYS A 54 -13.34 -1.10 7.39
C LYS A 54 -14.44 -2.16 7.54
N GLN A 55 -15.36 -2.22 6.58
CA GLN A 55 -16.42 -3.23 6.51
C GLN A 55 -15.88 -4.63 6.14
N GLY A 56 -14.86 -4.71 5.28
CA GLY A 56 -14.18 -5.97 4.94
C GLY A 56 -13.53 -6.61 6.16
N TRP A 57 -12.92 -5.82 7.04
CA TRP A 57 -12.36 -6.31 8.31
C TRP A 57 -13.41 -6.91 9.26
N ILE A 58 -14.60 -6.32 9.32
CA ILE A 58 -15.73 -6.87 10.12
C ILE A 58 -16.14 -8.25 9.58
N GLY A 59 -16.21 -8.41 8.25
CA GLY A 59 -16.51 -9.69 7.61
C GLY A 59 -15.48 -10.77 7.92
N ILE A 60 -14.18 -10.43 7.88
CA ILE A 60 -13.10 -11.37 8.20
C ILE A 60 -13.16 -11.79 9.67
N CYS A 61 -13.37 -10.85 10.60
CA CYS A 61 -13.52 -11.16 12.02
C CYS A 61 -14.72 -12.08 12.28
N LEU A 62 -15.87 -11.82 11.64
CA LEU A 62 -17.07 -12.64 11.78
C LEU A 62 -16.84 -14.06 11.24
N ALA A 63 -16.21 -14.19 10.07
CA ALA A 63 -15.87 -15.49 9.50
C ALA A 63 -14.92 -16.29 10.40
N PHE A 64 -13.93 -15.63 11.01
CA PHE A 64 -13.03 -16.27 11.95
C PHE A 64 -13.76 -16.78 13.20
N ILE A 65 -14.63 -15.95 13.80
CA ILE A 65 -15.43 -16.34 14.97
C ILE A 65 -16.31 -17.56 14.66
N LEU A 66 -16.93 -17.60 13.48
CA LEU A 66 -17.73 -18.74 13.04
C LEU A 66 -16.90 -20.02 12.92
N ILE A 67 -15.70 -19.93 12.34
CA ILE A 67 -14.78 -21.08 12.24
C ILE A 67 -14.39 -21.59 13.63
N VAL A 68 -14.04 -20.69 14.55
CA VAL A 68 -13.68 -21.07 15.92
C VAL A 68 -14.86 -21.71 16.65
N TYR A 69 -16.05 -21.14 16.53
CA TYR A 69 -17.28 -21.69 17.11
C TYR A 69 -17.58 -23.10 16.58
N LEU A 70 -17.43 -23.31 15.27
CA LEU A 70 -17.61 -24.62 14.65
C LEU A 70 -16.58 -25.65 15.13
N ILE A 71 -15.32 -25.24 15.33
CA ILE A 71 -14.27 -26.13 15.87
C ILE A 71 -14.59 -26.49 17.33
N PHE A 72 -15.05 -25.53 18.14
CA PHE A 72 -15.33 -25.75 19.56
C PHE A 72 -16.56 -26.64 19.80
N THR A 73 -17.62 -26.44 19.01
CA THR A 73 -18.86 -27.24 19.09
C THR A 73 -18.69 -28.67 18.60
N ASN A 74 -17.81 -28.90 17.63
CA ASN A 74 -17.52 -30.24 17.10
C ASN A 74 -16.35 -30.94 17.80
N ALA A 75 -15.70 -30.30 18.76
CA ALA A 75 -14.65 -30.93 19.56
C ALA A 75 -15.21 -31.91 20.62
N SER A 76 -16.49 -31.81 20.96
CA SER A 76 -17.19 -32.65 21.95
C SER A 76 -17.93 -33.86 21.38
N SER A 77 -18.16 -33.92 20.06
CA SER A 77 -18.70 -35.10 19.39
C SER A 77 -17.56 -35.95 18.85
N GLN A 78 -17.19 -36.98 19.60
CA GLN A 78 -16.62 -38.17 18.96
C GLN A 78 -17.64 -38.65 17.94
N GLU A 79 -17.20 -38.70 16.68
CA GLU A 79 -17.91 -39.25 15.52
C GLU A 79 -18.91 -38.33 14.79
N SER A 80 -18.75 -38.31 13.46
CA SER A 80 -19.64 -37.74 12.43
C SER A 80 -19.49 -36.24 12.05
N GLY A 81 -18.46 -35.94 11.26
CA GLY A 81 -18.64 -35.92 9.80
C GLY A 81 -19.17 -34.68 9.07
N TRP A 82 -19.46 -33.52 9.67
CA TRP A 82 -19.89 -32.35 8.88
C TRP A 82 -18.77 -31.76 7.98
N LEU A 83 -17.49 -31.92 8.37
CA LEU A 83 -16.34 -31.58 7.54
C LEU A 83 -16.15 -32.51 6.33
N GLN A 84 -16.80 -33.67 6.29
CA GLN A 84 -16.75 -34.57 5.12
C GLN A 84 -17.69 -34.11 3.99
N THR A 85 -18.74 -33.35 4.31
CA THR A 85 -19.64 -32.78 3.30
C THR A 85 -19.04 -31.57 2.59
N ILE A 86 -18.17 -30.82 3.28
CA ILE A 86 -17.35 -29.80 2.62
C ILE A 86 -16.22 -30.55 1.93
N ASN A 87 -16.43 -30.85 0.65
CA ASN A 87 -15.44 -31.50 -0.19
C ASN A 87 -14.29 -30.51 -0.48
N PHE A 88 -13.45 -30.23 0.53
CA PHE A 88 -12.24 -29.42 0.42
C PHE A 88 -11.28 -29.99 -0.62
N ASN A 89 -11.40 -31.29 -0.92
CA ASN A 89 -10.68 -31.97 -2.00
C ASN A 89 -10.96 -31.34 -3.39
N LYS A 90 -12.13 -30.71 -3.57
CA LYS A 90 -12.50 -30.04 -4.83
C LYS A 90 -12.04 -28.58 -4.91
N LEU A 91 -11.82 -27.92 -3.77
CA LEU A 91 -11.37 -26.53 -3.68
C LEU A 91 -9.84 -26.41 -3.53
N PHE A 92 -9.17 -27.41 -2.97
CA PHE A 92 -7.72 -27.46 -2.77
C PHE A 92 -7.18 -28.82 -3.23
N ASN A 93 -6.86 -28.93 -4.52
CA ASN A 93 -6.16 -30.08 -5.13
C ASN A 93 -4.68 -30.18 -4.70
N PHE A 94 -4.40 -30.00 -3.41
CA PHE A 94 -3.07 -30.17 -2.85
C PHE A 94 -3.05 -31.45 -2.03
N LYS A 95 -2.54 -32.54 -2.63
CA LYS A 95 -2.12 -33.78 -1.95
C LYS A 95 -1.34 -33.53 -0.64
N PHE A 96 -0.74 -32.36 -0.51
CA PHE A 96 -0.07 -31.88 0.69
C PHE A 96 -1.00 -31.75 1.92
N MET A 97 -2.23 -31.24 1.74
CA MET A 97 -3.17 -31.10 2.88
C MET A 97 -3.66 -32.45 3.38
N GLU A 98 -3.93 -33.39 2.49
CA GLU A 98 -4.35 -34.76 2.85
C GLU A 98 -3.26 -35.49 3.65
N SER A 99 -1.99 -35.28 3.28
CA SER A 99 -0.83 -35.78 4.03
C SER A 99 -0.68 -35.12 5.41
N LEU A 100 -0.89 -33.79 5.50
CA LEU A 100 -0.79 -33.05 6.76
C LEU A 100 -1.91 -33.39 7.76
N PHE A 101 -3.14 -33.59 7.28
CA PHE A 101 -4.29 -33.91 8.14
C PHE A 101 -4.46 -35.41 8.42
N SER A 102 -3.79 -36.30 7.67
CA SER A 102 -3.76 -37.74 7.96
C SER A 102 -2.89 -38.10 9.18
N MET A 103 -1.99 -37.21 9.59
CA MET A 103 -1.30 -37.34 10.87
C MET A 103 -2.25 -36.97 12.02
N SER A 104 -2.26 -37.77 13.08
CA SER A 104 -3.02 -37.51 14.30
C SER A 104 -2.52 -36.22 14.97
N VAL A 105 -3.07 -35.08 14.57
CA VAL A 105 -2.72 -33.77 15.13
C VAL A 105 -3.08 -33.75 16.60
N SER A 106 -2.06 -33.57 17.46
CA SER A 106 -2.29 -33.48 18.90
C SER A 106 -3.10 -32.22 19.25
N LYS A 107 -3.88 -32.28 20.33
CA LYS A 107 -4.68 -31.14 20.80
C LYS A 107 -3.80 -29.90 21.03
N THR A 108 -2.56 -30.08 21.48
CA THR A 108 -1.57 -29.02 21.66
C THR A 108 -1.24 -28.31 20.34
N VAL A 109 -0.98 -29.05 19.26
CA VAL A 109 -0.69 -28.46 17.93
C VAL A 109 -1.91 -27.70 17.41
N LEU A 110 -3.12 -28.21 17.65
CA LEU A 110 -4.35 -27.53 17.28
C LEU A 110 -4.55 -26.21 18.05
N TYR A 111 -4.26 -26.18 19.36
CA TYR A 111 -4.27 -24.92 20.12
C TYR A 111 -3.17 -23.95 19.67
N SER A 112 -1.99 -24.45 19.32
CA SER A 112 -0.91 -23.62 18.76
C SER A 112 -1.31 -22.98 17.43
N ILE A 113 -1.91 -23.72 16.51
CA ILE A 113 -2.36 -23.17 15.21
C ILE A 113 -3.43 -22.10 15.41
N LEU A 114 -4.35 -22.31 16.36
CA LEU A 114 -5.40 -21.36 16.69
C LEU A 114 -4.84 -20.07 17.27
N PHE A 115 -3.91 -20.18 18.24
CA PHE A 115 -3.27 -19.03 18.87
C PHE A 115 -2.39 -18.25 17.89
N PHE A 116 -1.68 -18.97 17.01
CA PHE A 116 -0.88 -18.35 15.95
C PHE A 116 -1.75 -17.64 14.92
N GLY A 117 -2.90 -18.22 14.55
CA GLY A 117 -3.91 -17.55 13.73
C GLY A 117 -4.42 -16.26 14.38
N LEU A 118 -4.79 -16.31 15.66
CA LEU A 118 -5.19 -15.13 16.44
C LEU A 118 -4.11 -14.05 16.50
N MET A 119 -2.84 -14.44 16.64
CA MET A 119 -1.71 -13.51 16.64
C MET A 119 -1.62 -12.73 15.32
N LEU A 120 -1.83 -13.39 14.18
CA LEU A 120 -1.84 -12.71 12.87
C LEU A 120 -2.94 -11.64 12.77
N PHE A 121 -4.11 -11.88 13.37
CA PHE A 121 -5.19 -10.87 13.42
C PHE A 121 -4.80 -9.61 14.17
N VAL A 122 -3.93 -9.71 15.17
CA VAL A 122 -3.41 -8.54 15.91
C VAL A 122 -2.23 -7.91 15.17
N GLN A 123 -1.38 -8.73 14.54
CA GLN A 123 -0.20 -8.24 13.83
C GLN A 123 -0.55 -7.44 12.58
N ILE A 124 -1.55 -7.85 11.79
CA ILE A 124 -1.89 -7.15 10.54
C ILE A 124 -2.33 -5.70 10.79
N PRO A 125 -3.25 -5.38 11.74
CA PRO A 125 -3.61 -4.00 12.08
C PRO A 125 -2.45 -3.19 12.64
N LEU A 126 -1.60 -3.79 13.48
CA LEU A 126 -0.41 -3.11 14.03
C LEU A 126 0.56 -2.71 12.93
N LEU A 127 0.84 -3.63 12.00
CA LEU A 127 1.73 -3.38 10.88
C LEU A 127 1.13 -2.36 9.91
N LYS A 128 -0.18 -2.46 9.65
CA LYS A 128 -0.93 -1.48 8.86
C LYS A 128 -0.83 -0.08 9.48
N ASN A 129 -1.09 0.07 10.77
CA ASN A 129 -1.00 1.35 11.46
C ASN A 129 0.43 1.93 11.45
N HIS A 130 1.45 1.07 11.57
CA HIS A 130 2.85 1.51 11.50
C HIS A 130 3.22 2.04 10.12
N PHE A 131 2.76 1.38 9.04
CA PHE A 131 3.00 1.85 7.68
C PHE A 131 2.14 3.05 7.30
N ASP A 132 0.86 3.10 7.71
CA ASP A 132 -0.03 4.24 7.47
C ASP A 132 0.60 5.54 8.04
N LYS A 133 1.15 5.50 9.25
CA LYS A 133 1.86 6.64 9.86
C LYS A 133 3.16 7.05 9.16
N ARG A 134 3.77 6.14 8.39
CA ARG A 134 5.02 6.40 7.67
C ARG A 134 4.79 6.98 6.28
N PHE A 135 3.59 6.81 5.73
CA PHE A 135 3.19 7.25 4.40
C PHE A 135 2.17 8.39 4.41
N GLU A 136 1.69 8.82 5.58
CA GLU A 136 1.08 10.15 5.75
C GLU A 136 2.18 11.23 5.56
N VAL A 137 2.16 11.88 4.39
CA VAL A 137 2.82 13.17 4.11
C VAL A 137 1.77 14.26 4.22
#